data_AF-A0AAV9Z7K6-F1
#
_entry.id   AF-A0AAV9Z7K6-F1
#
_cell.length_a   1.000
_cell.length_b   1.000
_cell.length_c   1.000
_cell.angle_alpha   90.00
_cell.angle_beta   90.00
_cell.angle_gamma   90.00
#
_symmetry.space_group_name_H-M   'P 1'
#
loop_
_entity.id
_entity.type
_entity.pdbx_description
1 polymer ?
#
loop_
_entity_poly.entity_id
_entity_poly.type
_entity_poly.pdbx_seq_one_letter_code
_entity_poly.pdbx_strand_id
1 'polypeptide(L)'
;MAITIDSHLEFTEQTQALDPFPGYSGFRHIRTFCKDENTIYLVVVADENAINVIFQFHATADMNFLSGYGLFCAYPNLTFNNKSYTNPSAADSSGNGYNLKMLAKKLKRRGLEHRTRFVEHSQWETHVCGTEKNCPTTLRSMYDEAALFVPFESVRTKSWSPTMYDGKNGVVWSLGGPPCNGRGLYTDLINMTVPVYHAEVEGHIS
;
A
#
# COMPACT_ATOMS: atom_id res chain seq x y z
N MET A 1 9.19 5.18 21.31
CA MET A 1 7.92 4.41 21.31
C MET A 1 8.30 2.93 21.20
N ALA A 2 8.05 2.13 22.23
CA ALA A 2 8.37 0.71 22.23
C ALA A 2 7.12 -0.07 21.81
N ILE A 3 7.23 -0.90 20.78
CA ILE A 3 6.17 -1.83 20.37
C ILE A 3 6.49 -3.16 21.05
N THR A 4 5.67 -3.56 22.01
CA THR A 4 5.76 -4.88 22.66
C THR A 4 4.88 -5.84 21.85
N ILE A 5 5.48 -6.89 21.30
CA ILE A 5 4.72 -7.95 20.62
C ILE A 5 4.49 -9.07 21.63
N ASP A 6 3.24 -9.19 22.10
CA ASP A 6 2.81 -10.22 23.04
C ASP A 6 2.69 -11.58 22.30
N SER A 7 3.25 -12.64 22.87
CA SER A 7 3.42 -13.96 22.24
C SER A 7 2.12 -14.79 22.19
N HIS A 8 1.01 -14.28 22.71
CA HIS A 8 -0.30 -14.91 22.66
C HIS A 8 -1.28 -14.10 21.80
N LEU A 9 -1.15 -14.24 20.49
CA LEU A 9 -2.10 -13.69 19.52
C LEU A 9 -3.09 -14.79 19.10
N GLU A 10 -4.10 -15.03 19.93
CA GLU A 10 -5.28 -15.80 19.53
C GLU A 10 -6.19 -14.88 18.70
N PHE A 11 -6.15 -15.06 17.39
CA PHE A 11 -7.05 -14.38 16.47
C PHE A 11 -8.28 -15.25 16.21
N THR A 12 -9.47 -14.65 16.22
CA THR A 12 -10.67 -15.33 15.73
C THR A 12 -10.75 -15.19 14.21
N GLU A 13 -10.82 -16.31 13.50
CA GLU A 13 -11.05 -16.32 12.05
C GLU A 13 -12.49 -15.95 11.74
N GLN A 14 -12.67 -14.91 10.91
CA GLN A 14 -13.94 -14.56 10.31
C GLN A 14 -13.78 -14.58 8.79
N THR A 15 -14.57 -15.42 8.12
CA THR A 15 -14.69 -15.39 6.67
C THR A 15 -15.74 -14.35 6.30
N GLN A 16 -15.31 -13.20 5.79
CA GLN A 16 -16.19 -12.25 5.12
C GLN A 16 -15.82 -12.25 3.64
N ALA A 17 -16.82 -12.46 2.78
CA ALA A 17 -16.70 -12.10 1.39
C ALA A 17 -16.62 -10.56 1.34
N LEU A 18 -15.42 -10.02 1.14
CA LEU A 18 -15.28 -8.66 0.67
C LEU A 18 -15.68 -8.63 -0.80
N ASP A 19 -16.29 -7.52 -1.24
CA ASP A 19 -16.60 -7.32 -2.65
C ASP A 19 -15.35 -7.64 -3.49
N PRO A 20 -15.49 -8.44 -4.56
CA PRO A 20 -14.35 -8.80 -5.41
C PRO A 20 -13.65 -7.51 -5.85
N PHE A 21 -12.33 -7.45 -5.64
CA PHE A 21 -11.51 -6.35 -6.14
C PHE A 21 -11.69 -6.28 -7.66
N PRO A 22 -12.36 -5.26 -8.20
CA PRO A 22 -12.62 -5.23 -9.63
C PRO A 22 -11.30 -4.91 -10.33
N GLY A 23 -10.87 -5.81 -11.21
CA GLY A 23 -9.68 -5.63 -12.05
C GLY A 23 -8.52 -6.59 -11.78
N TYR A 24 -8.55 -7.43 -10.73
CA TYR A 24 -7.49 -8.40 -10.47
C TYR A 24 -7.99 -9.85 -10.56
N SER A 25 -7.66 -10.52 -11.67
CA SER A 25 -8.06 -11.90 -11.98
C SER A 25 -7.46 -12.95 -11.03
N GLY A 26 -6.40 -12.58 -10.30
CA GLY A 26 -5.75 -13.45 -9.32
C GLY A 26 -6.38 -13.44 -7.93
N PHE A 27 -7.33 -12.56 -7.61
CA PHE A 27 -7.87 -12.47 -6.25
C PHE A 27 -8.77 -13.67 -5.95
N ARG A 28 -8.56 -14.36 -4.82
CA ARG A 28 -9.39 -15.51 -4.42
C ARG A 28 -10.34 -15.15 -3.29
N HIS A 29 -9.80 -14.81 -2.12
CA HIS A 29 -10.59 -14.46 -0.93
C HIS A 29 -9.75 -13.74 0.11
N ILE A 30 -10.40 -13.12 1.10
CA ILE A 30 -9.77 -12.56 2.28
C ILE A 30 -10.26 -13.31 3.52
N ARG A 31 -9.33 -13.68 4.40
CA ARG A 31 -9.64 -14.12 5.77
C ARG A 31 -9.32 -13.00 6.73
N THR A 32 -10.20 -12.78 7.68
CA THR A 32 -10.03 -11.71 8.67
C THR A 32 -9.71 -12.33 10.02
N PHE A 33 -8.66 -11.83 10.65
CA PHE A 33 -8.19 -12.24 11.96
C PHE A 33 -8.32 -11.03 12.89
N CYS A 34 -9.21 -11.12 13.89
CA CYS A 34 -9.45 -10.02 14.83
C CYS A 34 -8.98 -10.37 16.25
N LYS A 35 -8.37 -9.40 16.93
CA LYS A 35 -8.09 -9.40 18.37
C LYS A 35 -8.25 -7.98 18.89
N ASP A 36 -9.21 -7.76 19.79
CA ASP A 36 -9.58 -6.43 20.29
C ASP A 36 -9.88 -5.45 19.14
N GLU A 37 -9.20 -4.29 19.10
CA GLU A 37 -9.29 -3.29 18.03
C GLU A 37 -8.36 -3.59 16.83
N ASN A 38 -7.57 -4.67 16.91
CA ASN A 38 -6.61 -5.04 15.87
C ASN A 38 -7.22 -6.03 14.88
N THR A 39 -6.98 -5.79 13.60
CA THR A 39 -7.47 -6.65 12.51
C THR A 39 -6.34 -6.91 11.51
N ILE A 40 -6.08 -8.19 11.23
CA ILE A 40 -5.20 -8.64 10.16
C ILE A 40 -6.07 -9.20 9.03
N TYR A 41 -5.83 -8.73 7.82
CA TYR A 41 -6.44 -9.28 6.61
C TYR A 41 -5.43 -10.19 5.92
N LEU A 42 -5.75 -11.49 5.85
CA LEU A 42 -5.02 -12.44 5.03
C LEU A 42 -5.63 -12.42 3.63
N VAL A 43 -4.91 -11.82 2.69
CA VAL A 43 -5.28 -11.77 1.28
C VAL A 43 -4.76 -13.03 0.59
N VAL A 44 -5.66 -13.84 0.05
CA VAL A 44 -5.31 -15.04 -0.71
C VAL A 44 -5.48 -14.75 -2.20
N VAL A 45 -4.41 -14.95 -2.95
CA VAL A 45 -4.38 -14.79 -4.41
C VAL A 45 -3.94 -16.08 -5.08
N ALA A 46 -4.27 -16.20 -6.37
CA ALA A 46 -3.86 -17.27 -7.27
C ALA A 46 -2.60 -16.91 -8.08
N ASP A 47 -2.13 -15.67 -7.95
CA ASP A 47 -0.99 -15.13 -8.70
C ASP A 47 0.34 -15.56 -8.05
N GLU A 48 1.40 -15.58 -8.84
CA GLU A 48 2.77 -15.89 -8.43
C GLU A 48 3.32 -14.86 -7.43
N ASN A 49 2.77 -13.64 -7.45
CA ASN A 49 3.15 -12.58 -6.50
C ASN A 49 1.94 -11.94 -5.79
N ALA A 50 1.64 -12.45 -4.59
CA ALA A 50 0.61 -11.91 -3.70
C ALA A 50 0.79 -10.44 -3.32
N ILE A 51 2.01 -9.91 -3.41
CA ILE A 51 2.33 -8.55 -3.02
C ILE A 51 1.74 -7.55 -4.02
N ASN A 52 1.60 -7.92 -5.31
CA ASN A 52 1.07 -7.05 -6.35
C ASN A 52 -0.32 -6.49 -5.99
N VAL A 53 -1.18 -7.32 -5.38
CA VAL A 53 -2.54 -6.91 -4.97
C VAL A 53 -2.52 -5.82 -3.91
N ILE A 54 -1.52 -5.80 -3.03
CA ILE A 54 -1.43 -4.82 -1.94
C ILE A 54 -1.37 -3.39 -2.48
N PHE A 55 -0.65 -3.18 -3.59
CA PHE A 55 -0.53 -1.86 -4.21
C PHE A 55 -1.74 -1.46 -5.08
N GLN A 56 -2.72 -2.34 -5.22
CA GLN A 56 -3.99 -2.08 -5.88
C GLN A 56 -5.11 -1.74 -4.89
N PHE A 57 -4.84 -1.67 -3.59
CA PHE A 57 -5.83 -1.22 -2.62
C PHE A 57 -6.23 0.24 -2.85
N HIS A 58 -7.49 0.56 -2.58
CA HIS A 58 -8.06 1.90 -2.78
C HIS A 58 -7.48 2.99 -1.88
N ALA A 59 -6.71 2.63 -0.85
CA ALA A 59 -6.15 3.59 0.09
C ALA A 59 -4.71 3.26 0.48
N THR A 60 -3.86 4.28 0.61
CA THR A 60 -2.47 4.11 1.04
C THR A 60 -2.34 3.51 2.45
N ALA A 61 -3.37 3.64 3.29
CA ALA A 61 -3.39 3.03 4.62
C ALA A 61 -3.49 1.49 4.57
N ASP A 62 -4.05 0.96 3.49
CA ASP A 62 -4.20 -0.49 3.28
C ASP A 62 -3.01 -1.06 2.46
N MET A 63 -2.01 -0.25 2.07
CA MET A 63 -0.82 -0.66 1.29
C MET A 63 0.37 -1.09 2.16
N ASN A 64 0.08 -1.72 3.30
CA ASN A 64 1.08 -2.23 4.24
C ASN A 64 0.85 -3.74 4.39
N PHE A 65 1.91 -4.53 4.52
CA PHE A 65 1.76 -5.99 4.64
C PHE A 65 2.81 -6.62 5.55
N LEU A 66 2.47 -7.82 6.05
CA LEU A 66 3.38 -8.71 6.77
C LEU A 66 3.80 -9.82 5.81
N SER A 67 5.10 -10.09 5.76
CA SER A 67 5.70 -11.24 5.05
C SER A 67 6.33 -12.19 6.06
N GLY A 68 6.90 -13.30 5.59
CA GLY A 68 7.76 -14.14 6.42
C GLY A 68 9.03 -13.44 6.91
N TYR A 69 9.46 -12.36 6.25
CA TYR A 69 10.70 -11.64 6.56
C TYR A 69 10.49 -10.47 7.51
N GLY A 70 9.30 -9.86 7.52
CA GLY A 70 9.02 -8.66 8.31
C GLY A 70 7.79 -7.88 7.89
N LEU A 71 7.68 -6.68 8.43
CA LEU A 71 6.62 -5.70 8.14
C LEU A 71 7.09 -4.71 7.07
N PHE A 72 6.28 -4.54 6.04
CA PHE A 72 6.48 -3.52 5.00
C PHE A 72 5.40 -2.44 5.09
N CYS A 73 5.81 -1.18 5.00
CA CYS A 73 4.95 -0.01 4.99
C CYS A 73 5.32 0.88 3.79
N ALA A 74 4.41 1.00 2.81
CA ALA A 74 4.68 1.74 1.57
C ALA A 74 4.76 3.26 1.78
N TYR A 75 4.02 3.77 2.76
CA TYR A 75 3.87 5.20 3.05
C TYR A 75 4.00 5.49 4.56
N PRO A 76 5.18 5.25 5.17
CA PRO A 76 5.39 5.42 6.60
C PRO A 76 5.07 6.84 7.08
N ASN A 77 5.42 7.86 6.29
CA ASN A 77 5.10 9.26 6.60
C ASN A 77 3.60 9.53 6.68
N LEU A 78 2.76 8.80 5.92
CA LEU A 78 1.32 8.94 6.00
C LEU A 78 0.77 8.11 7.16
N THR A 79 1.16 6.84 7.23
CA THR A 79 0.71 5.88 8.24
C THR A 79 0.98 6.38 9.67
N PHE A 80 2.21 6.84 9.95
CA PHE A 80 2.57 7.31 11.30
C PHE A 80 2.00 8.67 11.67
N ASN A 81 1.49 9.43 10.69
CA ASN A 81 0.76 10.66 10.94
C ASN A 81 -0.77 10.46 10.88
N ASN A 82 -1.25 9.21 10.92
CA ASN A 82 -2.67 8.85 10.80
C ASN A 82 -3.34 9.47 9.56
N LYS A 83 -2.62 9.51 8.43
CA LYS A 83 -3.08 10.07 7.15
C LYS A 83 -3.21 8.99 6.10
N SER A 84 -4.13 9.18 5.15
CA SER A 84 -4.29 8.28 4.01
C SER A 84 -4.82 8.99 2.77
N TYR A 85 -4.39 8.52 1.60
CA TYR A 85 -4.91 8.94 0.31
C TYR A 85 -5.72 7.85 -0.34
N THR A 86 -6.70 8.26 -1.14
CA THR A 86 -7.25 7.40 -2.19
C THR A 86 -6.13 7.04 -3.17
N ASN A 87 -6.15 5.82 -3.68
CA ASN A 87 -5.37 5.36 -4.83
C ASN A 87 -6.22 5.56 -6.10
N PRO A 88 -5.97 6.62 -6.91
CA PRO A 88 -6.74 6.89 -8.12
C PRO A 88 -6.79 5.70 -9.08
N SER A 89 -5.66 5.03 -9.34
CA SER A 89 -5.61 3.88 -10.25
C SER A 89 -6.59 2.78 -9.84
N ALA A 90 -6.69 2.50 -8.54
CA ALA A 90 -7.63 1.52 -8.01
C ALA A 90 -9.08 2.01 -8.01
N ALA A 91 -9.31 3.32 -7.84
CA ALA A 91 -10.66 3.89 -7.92
C ALA A 91 -11.20 3.87 -9.36
N ASP A 92 -10.37 4.22 -10.34
CA ASP A 92 -10.74 4.28 -11.75
C ASP A 92 -10.97 2.89 -12.36
N SER A 93 -10.16 1.90 -11.97
CA SER A 93 -10.26 0.52 -12.45
C SER A 93 -11.49 -0.22 -11.93
N SER A 94 -12.14 0.30 -10.88
CA SER A 94 -13.14 -0.46 -10.13
C SER A 94 -14.48 -0.64 -10.87
N GLY A 95 -14.83 0.20 -11.87
CA GLY A 95 -16.04 0.11 -12.71
C GLY A 95 -17.38 0.25 -11.96
N ASN A 96 -17.52 -0.42 -10.82
CA ASN A 96 -18.38 -0.09 -9.71
C ASN A 96 -17.73 1.05 -8.96
N GLY A 97 -18.31 2.25 -8.99
CA GLY A 97 -17.85 3.39 -8.21
C GLY A 97 -17.72 3.03 -6.74
N TYR A 98 -16.53 2.53 -6.35
CA TYR A 98 -16.23 2.16 -4.99
C TYR A 98 -16.53 3.39 -4.15
N ASN A 99 -17.42 3.21 -3.16
CA ASN A 99 -18.01 4.35 -2.50
C ASN A 99 -16.93 5.04 -1.67
N LEU A 100 -16.27 6.05 -2.23
CA LEU A 100 -15.21 6.81 -1.58
C LEU A 100 -15.69 7.40 -0.23
N LYS A 101 -17.00 7.64 -0.08
CA LYS A 101 -17.59 8.03 1.21
C LYS A 101 -17.57 6.88 2.22
N MET A 102 -17.83 5.64 1.80
CA MET A 102 -17.71 4.47 2.65
C MET A 102 -16.26 4.20 3.05
N LEU A 103 -15.31 4.36 2.12
CA LEU A 103 -13.88 4.29 2.41
C LEU A 103 -13.45 5.35 3.43
N ALA A 104 -13.80 6.61 3.18
CA ALA A 104 -13.52 7.70 4.09
C ALA A 104 -14.13 7.45 5.47
N LYS A 105 -15.37 6.93 5.54
CA LYS A 105 -16.03 6.56 6.80
C LYS A 105 -15.33 5.38 7.49
N LYS A 106 -14.87 4.36 6.75
CA LYS A 106 -14.07 3.23 7.27
C LYS A 106 -12.78 3.75 7.90
N LEU A 107 -12.02 4.57 7.19
CA LEU A 107 -10.72 5.07 7.64
C LEU A 107 -10.85 6.09 8.79
N LYS A 108 -11.86 6.97 8.75
CA LYS A 108 -12.16 7.89 9.86
C LYS A 108 -12.47 7.14 11.16
N ARG A 109 -13.23 6.03 11.09
CA ARG A 109 -13.50 5.19 12.28
C ARG A 109 -12.25 4.54 12.86
N ARG A 110 -11.20 4.38 12.06
CA ARG A 110 -9.88 3.88 12.49
C ARG A 110 -8.95 4.99 12.99
N GLY A 111 -9.43 6.23 13.09
CA GLY A 111 -8.64 7.37 13.53
C GLY A 111 -7.78 8.02 12.42
N LEU A 112 -8.00 7.66 11.15
CA LEU A 112 -7.23 8.24 10.03
C LEU A 112 -7.94 9.46 9.43
N GLU A 113 -7.15 10.49 9.15
CA GLU A 113 -7.49 11.57 8.22
C GLU A 113 -7.33 11.06 6.78
N HIS A 114 -8.45 10.84 6.10
CA HIS A 114 -8.45 10.38 4.71
C HIS A 114 -8.77 11.52 3.74
N ARG A 115 -7.97 11.65 2.68
CA ARG A 115 -8.18 12.60 1.58
C ARG A 115 -8.32 11.88 0.26
N THR A 116 -9.19 12.40 -0.59
CA THR A 116 -9.36 11.91 -1.97
C THR A 116 -8.33 12.49 -2.92
N ARG A 117 -7.76 13.66 -2.60
CA ARG A 117 -6.74 14.33 -3.41
C ARG A 117 -5.50 14.61 -2.58
N PHE A 118 -4.35 14.52 -3.24
CA PHE A 118 -3.05 14.72 -2.60
C PHE A 118 -2.84 16.16 -2.11
N VAL A 119 -3.21 17.15 -2.93
CA VAL A 119 -3.06 18.58 -2.62
C VAL A 119 -3.95 19.09 -1.48
N GLU A 120 -4.86 18.26 -0.96
CA GLU A 120 -5.72 18.65 0.16
C GLU A 120 -4.98 18.67 1.50
N HIS A 121 -3.73 18.19 1.59
CA HIS A 121 -2.88 18.52 2.73
C HIS A 121 -1.94 19.67 2.38
N SER A 122 -2.03 20.74 3.16
CA SER A 122 -1.21 21.94 3.05
C SER A 122 0.30 21.66 3.01
N GLN A 123 0.73 20.60 3.69
CA GLN A 123 2.13 20.14 3.72
C GLN A 123 2.70 19.74 2.35
N TRP A 124 1.88 19.60 1.30
CA TRP A 124 2.29 19.18 -0.04
C TRP A 124 1.89 20.17 -1.14
N GLU A 125 1.48 21.40 -0.81
CA GLU A 125 1.04 22.37 -1.83
C GLU A 125 2.15 22.74 -2.83
N THR A 126 3.41 22.66 -2.42
CA THR A 126 4.58 23.08 -3.21
C THR A 126 5.38 21.94 -3.82
N HIS A 127 4.86 20.71 -3.82
CA HIS A 127 5.63 19.56 -4.32
C HIS A 127 5.83 19.58 -5.84
N VAL A 128 6.87 18.88 -6.28
CA VAL A 128 7.08 18.57 -7.69
C VAL A 128 6.47 17.20 -8.00
N CYS A 129 5.50 17.17 -8.92
CA CYS A 129 4.85 15.92 -9.33
C CYS A 129 5.87 14.95 -9.94
N GLY A 130 5.75 13.67 -9.60
CA GLY A 130 6.61 12.61 -10.14
C GLY A 130 7.98 12.47 -9.47
N THR A 131 8.38 13.41 -8.60
CA THR A 131 9.66 13.34 -7.88
C THR A 131 9.46 13.07 -6.40
N GLU A 132 8.47 13.71 -5.77
CA GLU A 132 8.20 13.50 -4.36
C GLU A 132 7.57 12.15 -4.09
N LYS A 133 8.10 11.44 -3.10
CA LYS A 133 7.74 10.03 -2.84
C LYS A 133 6.30 9.82 -2.39
N ASN A 134 5.64 10.85 -1.86
CA ASN A 134 4.22 10.77 -1.51
C ASN A 134 3.29 11.17 -2.66
N CYS A 135 3.82 11.76 -3.74
CA CYS A 135 3.02 12.19 -4.87
C CYS A 135 2.41 10.97 -5.60
N PRO A 136 1.11 11.00 -5.93
CA PRO A 136 0.42 9.92 -6.63
C PRO A 136 1.08 9.51 -7.96
N THR A 137 1.68 10.47 -8.67
CA THR A 137 2.30 10.24 -9.97
C THR A 137 3.75 9.77 -9.88
N THR A 138 4.34 9.73 -8.68
CA THR A 138 5.71 9.25 -8.50
C THR A 138 5.75 7.74 -8.58
N LEU A 139 6.64 7.22 -9.41
CA LEU A 139 6.94 5.80 -9.46
C LEU A 139 7.69 5.40 -8.19
N ARG A 140 7.15 4.40 -7.50
CA ARG A 140 7.66 3.85 -6.24
C ARG A 140 8.07 2.41 -6.44
N SER A 141 8.99 1.94 -5.61
CA SER A 141 9.36 0.52 -5.57
C SER A 141 9.51 0.05 -4.13
N MET A 142 9.47 -1.26 -3.94
CA MET A 142 9.68 -1.85 -2.61
C MET A 142 11.09 -1.63 -2.05
N TYR A 143 11.99 -1.16 -2.90
CA TYR A 143 13.39 -0.92 -2.60
C TYR A 143 13.72 0.58 -2.50
N ASP A 144 12.72 1.47 -2.61
CA ASP A 144 12.97 2.89 -2.43
C ASP A 144 13.05 3.31 -0.96
N GLU A 145 13.82 4.36 -0.70
CA GLU A 145 14.09 4.89 0.65
C GLU A 145 12.86 5.50 1.34
N ALA A 146 11.74 5.64 0.63
CA ALA A 146 10.52 6.21 1.19
C ALA A 146 9.56 5.14 1.70
N ALA A 147 9.78 3.87 1.39
CA ALA A 147 9.14 2.77 2.06
C ALA A 147 9.88 2.43 3.36
N LEU A 148 9.18 1.82 4.31
CA LEU A 148 9.78 1.29 5.52
C LEU A 148 9.64 -0.22 5.52
N PHE A 149 10.75 -0.94 5.64
CA PHE A 149 10.77 -2.35 5.97
C PHE A 149 11.42 -2.58 7.34
N VAL A 150 10.74 -3.36 8.17
CA VAL A 150 11.17 -3.77 9.51
C VAL A 150 11.28 -5.29 9.50
N PRO A 151 12.50 -5.85 9.39
CA PRO A 151 12.68 -7.29 9.44
C PRO A 151 12.39 -7.80 10.85
N PHE A 152 11.84 -9.01 10.96
CA PHE A 152 11.54 -9.58 12.28
C PHE A 152 12.79 -9.78 13.14
N GLU A 153 13.96 -9.97 12.51
CA GLU A 153 15.23 -10.06 13.22
C GLU A 153 15.56 -8.76 13.97
N SER A 154 15.34 -7.59 13.33
CA SER A 154 15.52 -6.28 13.98
C SER A 154 14.61 -6.09 15.19
N VAL A 155 13.40 -6.68 15.18
CA VAL A 155 12.48 -6.62 16.32
C VAL A 155 13.02 -7.44 17.49
N ARG A 156 13.61 -8.61 17.22
CA ARG A 156 14.22 -9.48 18.24
C ARG A 156 15.44 -8.85 18.88
N THR A 157 16.31 -8.25 18.06
CA THR A 157 17.56 -7.63 18.51
C THR A 157 17.39 -6.21 19.04
N LYS A 158 16.21 -5.61 18.86
CA LYS A 158 15.92 -4.18 19.14
C LYS A 158 16.86 -3.22 18.39
N SER A 159 17.49 -3.68 17.30
CA SER A 159 18.33 -2.86 16.44
C SER A 159 17.51 -2.36 15.26
N TRP A 160 17.08 -1.10 15.34
CA TRP A 160 16.25 -0.48 14.32
C TRP A 160 17.13 0.21 13.27
N SER A 161 17.30 -0.43 12.13
CA SER A 161 17.81 0.23 10.93
C SER A 161 16.77 0.08 9.83
N PRO A 162 16.36 1.17 9.16
CA PRO A 162 15.64 1.05 7.90
C PRO A 162 16.44 0.14 6.97
N THR A 163 15.82 -0.92 6.51
CA THR A 163 16.41 -1.84 5.54
C THR A 163 15.54 -1.83 4.30
N MET A 164 16.13 -2.14 3.15
CA MET A 164 15.34 -2.42 1.96
C MET A 164 14.65 -3.78 2.13
N TYR A 165 13.48 -3.94 1.52
CA TYR A 165 12.82 -5.23 1.50
C TYR A 165 13.71 -6.24 0.76
N ASP A 166 14.11 -7.33 1.42
CA ASP A 166 14.95 -8.38 0.83
C ASP A 166 14.09 -9.53 0.32
N GLY A 167 13.39 -9.29 -0.81
CA GLY A 167 12.58 -10.30 -1.48
C GLY A 167 12.90 -10.36 -2.95
N LYS A 168 12.84 -11.56 -3.53
CA LYS A 168 13.12 -11.82 -4.95
C LYS A 168 12.11 -11.18 -5.91
N ASN A 169 10.90 -10.90 -5.42
CA ASN A 169 9.80 -10.37 -6.22
C ASN A 169 9.53 -8.92 -5.83
N GLY A 170 10.26 -8.01 -6.47
CA GLY A 170 10.04 -6.58 -6.32
C GLY A 170 8.74 -6.14 -6.98
N VAL A 171 8.06 -5.18 -6.36
CA VAL A 171 6.91 -4.50 -6.96
C VAL A 171 7.23 -3.04 -7.17
N VAL A 172 6.86 -2.54 -8.35
CA VAL A 172 6.89 -1.12 -8.70
C VAL A 172 5.45 -0.66 -8.85
N TRP A 173 5.12 0.50 -8.29
CA TRP A 173 3.76 1.03 -8.34
C TRP A 173 3.74 2.56 -8.44
N SER A 174 2.62 3.11 -8.85
CA SER A 174 2.23 4.51 -8.63
C SER A 174 0.75 4.53 -8.26
N LEU A 175 0.30 5.56 -7.53
CA LEU A 175 -1.13 5.70 -7.24
C LEU A 175 -1.89 6.19 -8.48
N GLY A 176 -1.18 6.74 -9.47
CA GLY A 176 -1.74 7.26 -10.71
C GLY A 176 -2.56 8.54 -10.50
N GLY A 177 -3.51 8.76 -11.42
CA GLY A 177 -4.34 9.97 -11.45
C GLY A 177 -3.67 11.18 -12.09
N PRO A 178 -4.38 12.32 -12.16
CA PRO A 178 -3.87 13.53 -12.80
C PRO A 178 -2.73 14.17 -11.99
N PRO A 179 -1.85 14.97 -12.63
CA PRO A 179 -0.85 15.75 -11.93
C PRO A 179 -1.46 16.65 -10.86
N CYS A 180 -0.85 16.65 -9.68
CA CYS A 180 -1.38 17.34 -8.52
C CYS A 180 -1.43 18.86 -8.67
N ASN A 181 -0.57 19.45 -9.51
CA ASN A 181 -0.54 20.89 -9.77
C ASN A 181 -1.67 21.40 -10.69
N GLY A 182 -2.58 20.54 -11.13
CA GLY A 182 -3.69 20.90 -12.01
C GLY A 182 -3.27 21.33 -13.43
N ARG A 183 -1.98 21.19 -13.80
CA ARG A 183 -1.44 21.57 -15.12
C ARG A 183 -1.16 20.38 -16.04
N GLY A 184 -1.96 19.33 -15.96
CA GLY A 184 -1.85 18.16 -16.84
C GLY A 184 -3.19 17.79 -17.44
N LEU A 185 -3.33 18.03 -18.74
CA LEU A 185 -4.40 17.45 -19.56
C LEU A 185 -4.22 15.93 -19.61
N TYR A 186 -5.36 15.24 -19.68
CA TYR A 186 -5.57 13.80 -19.54
C TYR A 186 -4.93 12.93 -20.66
N THR A 187 -4.01 13.46 -21.47
CA THR A 187 -3.72 12.90 -22.81
C THR A 187 -2.47 12.02 -22.90
N ASP A 188 -1.56 12.02 -21.92
CA ASP A 188 -0.26 11.34 -22.11
C ASP A 188 -0.08 10.05 -21.28
N LEU A 189 -1.03 9.67 -20.41
CA LEU A 189 -0.92 8.48 -19.55
C LEU A 189 -1.89 7.33 -19.89
N ILE A 190 -2.80 7.50 -20.86
CA ILE A 190 -3.71 6.42 -21.29
C ILE A 190 -2.95 5.25 -21.95
N ASN A 191 -1.68 5.43 -22.31
CA ASN A 191 -0.83 4.36 -22.86
C ASN A 191 0.17 3.74 -21.87
N MET A 192 0.12 4.09 -20.59
CA MET A 192 0.84 3.36 -19.56
C MET A 192 -0.15 2.62 -18.66
N THR A 193 -0.77 1.55 -19.20
CA THR A 193 -0.74 0.30 -18.43
C THR A 193 0.72 0.12 -18.04
N VAL A 194 1.09 0.55 -16.83
CA VAL A 194 2.40 0.21 -16.27
C VAL A 194 2.31 -1.31 -16.10
N PRO A 195 2.99 -2.10 -16.95
CA PRO A 195 3.09 -3.51 -16.66
C PRO A 195 3.71 -3.58 -15.28
N VAL A 196 3.13 -4.40 -14.40
CA VAL A 196 3.87 -4.82 -13.22
C VAL A 196 5.09 -5.58 -13.76
N TYR A 197 6.21 -4.87 -13.90
CA TYR A 197 7.44 -5.51 -14.33
C TYR A 197 7.91 -6.38 -13.16
N HIS A 198 7.88 -7.69 -13.38
CA HIS A 198 8.69 -8.61 -12.61
C HIS A 198 10.14 -8.25 -12.91
N ALA A 199 10.79 -7.52 -12.00
CA ALA A 199 12.22 -7.35 -12.06
C ALA A 199 12.85 -8.69 -11.65
N GLU A 200 13.17 -9.55 -12.63
CA GLU A 200 14.10 -10.65 -12.40
C GLU A 200 15.46 -10.01 -12.12
N VAL A 201 15.87 -10.02 -10.85
CA VAL A 201 17.23 -9.64 -10.47
C VAL A 201 18.13 -10.81 -10.88
N GLU A 202 18.65 -10.77 -12.11
CA GLU A 202 19.75 -11.64 -12.51
C GLU A 202 20.99 -11.27 -11.69
N GLY A 203 21.26 -12.07 -10.67
CA GLY A 203 22.48 -11.97 -9.88
C GLY A 203 23.70 -12.39 -10.70
N HIS A 204 24.52 -11.42 -11.09
CA HIS A 204 25.97 -11.65 -11.23
C HIS A 204 26.64 -11.25 -9.92
N ILE A 205 26.80 -12.25 -9.06
CA ILE A 205 27.80 -12.21 -8.00
C ILE A 205 29.10 -12.68 -8.67
N SER A 206 30.01 -11.74 -8.91
CA SER A 206 31.44 -12.00 -9.10
C SER A 206 32.18 -11.73 -7.81
#